data_AF-A0A7X5XA93-F1
#
_entry.id   AF-A0A7X5XA93-F1
#
_cell.length_a   1.000
_cell.length_b   1.000
_cell.length_c   1.000
_cell.angle_alpha   90.00
_cell.angle_beta   90.00
_cell.angle_gamma   90.00
#
_symmetry.space_group_name_H-M   'P 1'
#
loop_
_entity.id
_entity.type
_entity.pdbx_description
1 polymer ?
#
loop_
_entity_poly.entity_id
_entity_poly.type
_entity_poly.pdbx_seq_one_letter_code
_entity_poly.pdbx_strand_id
1 'polypeptide(L)' 'MVIDLGGLTFCDCTGLSALLATARTAHAGDAELRLCAVPHFLARILRLSGTHGAFTIEERHDQA' A
#
# COMPACT_ATOMS: atom_id res chain seq x y z
N MET A 1 1.68 2.43 -10.68
CA MET A 1 1.57 3.66 -9.86
C MET A 1 2.21 3.40 -8.50
N VAL A 2 2.96 4.37 -7.95
CA VAL A 2 3.59 4.23 -6.63
C VAL A 2 2.91 5.20 -5.64
N ILE A 3 2.60 4.74 -4.44
CA ILE A 3 2.17 5.58 -3.31
C ILE A 3 3.28 5.57 -2.26
N ASP A 4 3.85 6.74 -1.95
CA ASP A 4 4.77 6.93 -0.83
C ASP A 4 3.98 7.08 0.48
N LEU A 5 4.25 6.21 1.44
CA LEU A 5 3.60 6.17 2.74
C LEU A 5 4.52 6.62 3.89
N GLY A 6 5.65 7.24 3.58
CA GLY A 6 6.68 7.63 4.55
C GLY A 6 6.21 8.63 5.62
N GLY A 7 5.17 9.43 5.33
CA GLY A 7 4.54 10.34 6.29
C GLY A 7 3.27 9.77 6.94
N LEU A 8 2.86 8.55 6.59
CA LEU A 8 1.63 7.97 7.12
C LEU A 8 1.83 7.56 8.58
N THR A 9 1.05 8.14 9.49
CA THR A 9 1.11 7.86 10.93
C THR A 9 -0.05 7.01 11.43
N PHE A 10 -1.11 6.89 10.64
CA PHE A 10 -2.33 6.18 11.00
C PHE A 10 -3.04 5.63 9.76
N CYS A 11 -3.74 4.50 9.92
CA CYS A 11 -4.61 3.92 8.90
C CYS A 11 -5.74 3.17 9.62
N ASP A 12 -6.98 3.60 9.41
CA ASP A 12 -8.18 2.90 9.87
C ASP A 12 -8.73 1.97 8.78
N CYS A 13 -9.90 1.38 9.04
CA CYS A 13 -10.59 0.53 8.08
C CYS A 13 -10.94 1.29 6.79
N THR A 14 -11.22 2.59 6.88
CA THR A 14 -11.54 3.44 5.72
C THR A 14 -10.31 3.62 4.84
N GLY A 15 -9.16 3.96 5.43
CA GLY A 15 -7.89 4.08 4.73
C GLY A 15 -7.46 2.77 4.07
N LEU A 16 -7.60 1.64 4.78
CA LEU A 16 -7.32 0.32 4.22
C LEU A 16 -8.24 -0.01 3.04
N SER A 17 -9.54 0.27 3.17
CA SER A 17 -10.51 0.05 2.09
C SER A 17 -10.22 0.92 0.86
N ALA A 18 -9.79 2.16 1.06
CA ALA A 18 -9.38 3.06 -0.02
C ALA A 18 -8.14 2.54 -0.75
N LEU A 19 -7.13 2.05 -0.03
CA LEU A 19 -5.95 1.42 -0.64
C LEU A 19 -6.33 0.20 -1.49
N LEU A 20 -7.19 -0.66 -0.96
CA LEU A 20 -7.67 -1.86 -1.68
C LEU A 20 -8.49 -1.50 -2.93
N ALA A 21 -9.38 -0.53 -2.83
CA ALA A 21 -10.15 -0.04 -3.97
C ALA A 21 -9.25 0.55 -5.06
N THR A 22 -8.19 1.25 -4.65
CA THR A 22 -7.18 1.79 -5.57
C THR A 22 -6.41 0.67 -6.27
N ALA A 23 -5.95 -0.35 -5.53
CA ALA A 23 -5.28 -1.51 -6.10
C ALA A 23 -6.15 -2.25 -7.12
N ARG A 24 -7.43 -2.45 -6.79
CA ARG A 24 -8.40 -3.10 -7.69
C ARG A 24 -8.65 -2.28 -8.95
N THR A 25 -8.76 -0.95 -8.82
CA THR A 25 -8.92 -0.05 -9.96
C THR A 25 -7.70 -0.07 -10.87
N ALA A 26 -6.49 -0.06 -10.30
CA ALA A 26 -5.26 -0.18 -11.06
C ALA A 26 -5.21 -1.50 -11.83
N HIS A 27 -5.49 -2.62 -11.15
CA HIS A 27 -5.49 -3.95 -11.78
C HIS A 27 -6.54 -4.07 -12.89
N ALA A 28 -7.72 -3.45 -12.73
CA ALA A 28 -8.74 -3.42 -13.79
C ALA A 28 -8.28 -2.66 -15.04
N GLY A 29 -7.33 -1.73 -14.90
CA GLY A 29 -6.69 -0.99 -15.98
C GLY A 29 -5.35 -1.57 -16.43
N ASP A 30 -5.07 -2.84 -16.13
CA ASP A 30 -3.80 -3.52 -16.45
C ASP A 30 -2.55 -2.81 -15.88
N ALA A 31 -2.74 -2.15 -14.73
CA ALA A 31 -1.70 -1.45 -14.01
C ALA A 31 -1.53 -2.02 -12.60
N GLU A 32 -0.33 -1.85 -12.04
CA GLU A 32 -0.02 -2.30 -10.70
C GLU A 32 0.05 -1.12 -9.71
N LEU A 33 -0.49 -1.32 -8.51
CA LEU A 33 -0.30 -0.40 -7.39
C LEU A 33 0.86 -0.87 -6.51
N ARG A 34 1.86 0.00 -6.35
CA ARG A 34 3.03 -0.23 -5.52
C ARG A 34 3.03 0.69 -4.31
N LEU A 35 3.39 0.15 -3.16
CA LEU A 35 3.50 0.91 -1.91
C LEU A 35 4.98 1.06 -1.55
N CYS A 36 5.42 2.30 -1.35
CA CYS A 36 6.79 2.63 -0.94
C CYS A 36 6.80 3.17 0.50
N ALA A 37 7.92 3.00 1.19
CA ALA A 37 8.12 3.48 2.57
C ALA A 37 7.00 3.07 3.54
N VAL A 38 6.50 1.84 3.39
CA VAL A 38 5.37 1.32 4.18
C VAL A 38 5.74 1.30 5.68
N PRO A 39 5.01 2.05 6.54
CA PRO A 39 5.28 2.04 7.97
C PRO A 39 5.02 0.67 8.59
N HIS A 40 5.78 0.32 9.63
CA HIS A 40 5.65 -0.95 10.35
C HIS A 40 4.22 -1.26 10.82
N PHE A 41 3.49 -0.24 11.30
CA PHE A 41 2.11 -0.44 11.76
C PHE A 41 1.19 -0.86 10.60
N LEU A 42 1.35 -0.27 9.43
CA LEU A 42 0.54 -0.58 8.26
C LEU A 42 0.94 -1.95 7.69
N ALA A 43 2.23 -2.24 7.58
CA ALA A 43 2.70 -3.57 7.18
C ALA A 43 2.12 -4.68 8.07
N ARG A 44 2.02 -4.42 9.38
CA ARG A 44 1.37 -5.33 10.33
C ARG A 44 -0.13 -5.46 10.09
N ILE A 45 -0.85 -4.35 9.87
CA ILE A 45 -2.29 -4.38 9.53
C ILE A 45 -2.52 -5.20 8.26
N LEU A 46 -1.74 -4.98 7.20
CA LEU A 46 -1.85 -5.70 5.93
C LEU A 46 -1.64 -7.21 6.09
N ARG A 47 -0.65 -7.60 6.90
CA ARG A 47 -0.37 -9.01 7.20
C ARG A 47 -1.48 -9.66 8.01
N LEU A 48 -1.92 -9.01 9.08
CA LEU A 48 -2.94 -9.54 10.00
C LEU A 48 -4.32 -9.62 9.34
N SER A 49 -4.64 -8.67 8.46
CA SER A 49 -5.90 -8.68 7.69
C SER A 49 -5.87 -9.59 6.46
N GLY A 50 -4.71 -10.20 6.14
CA GLY A 50 -4.55 -11.02 4.93
C GLY A 50 -4.59 -10.22 3.62
N THR A 51 -4.49 -8.89 3.68
CA THR A 51 -4.61 -8.00 2.52
C THR A 51 -3.27 -7.67 1.85
N HIS A 52 -2.16 -8.10 2.44
CA HIS A 52 -0.82 -7.86 1.90
C HIS A 52 -0.66 -8.30 0.43
N GLY A 53 -1.31 -9.37 -0.01
CA GLY A 53 -1.21 -9.88 -1.38
C GLY A 53 -1.86 -8.97 -2.44
N ALA A 54 -2.63 -7.96 -2.04
CA ALA A 54 -3.21 -6.99 -2.97
C ALA A 54 -2.22 -5.90 -3.42
N PHE A 55 -1.01 -5.85 -2.84
CA PHE A 55 -0.04 -4.79 -3.07
C PHE A 55 1.34 -5.36 -3.35
N THR A 56 2.07 -4.68 -4.22
CA THR A 56 3.52 -4.84 -4.33
C THR A 56 4.20 -3.82 -3.45
N ILE A 57 5.05 -4.28 -2.53
CA ILE A 57 5.79 -3.41 -1.61
C ILE A 57 7.19 -3.18 -2.19
N GLU A 58 7.56 -1.93 -2.40
CA GLU A 58 8.90 -1.52 -2.79
C GLU A 58 9.67 -1.03 -1.57
N GLU A 59 10.96 -1.35 -1.53
CA GLU A 59 11.87 -0.66 -0.63
C GLU A 59 11.95 0.81 -1.03
N ARG A 60 12.20 1.69 -0.06
CA ARG A 60 12.46 3.10 -0.37
C ARG A 60 13.73 3.14 -1.23
N HIS A 61 13.54 3.32 -2.54
CA HIS A 61 14.63 3.74 -3.39
C HIS A 61 14.94 5.20 -3.02
N ASP A 62 15.93 5.40 -2.17
CA ASP A 62 16.64 6.66 -2.09
C ASP A 62 17.31 6.87 -3.47
N GLN A 63 16.61 7.55 -4.39
CA GLN A 63 17.30 8.14 -5.53
C GLN A 63 18.10 9.31 -4.98
N ALA A 64 19.42 9.08 -4.90
CA ALA A 64 20.44 10.08 -4.55
C ALA A 64 20.42 11.29 -5.48
#